data_AF-A0A814ZYM7-F1
#
_entry.id   AF-A0A814ZYM7-F1
#
_cell.length_a   1.000
_cell.length_b   1.000
_cell.length_c   1.000
_cell.angle_alpha   90.00
_cell.angle_beta   90.00
_cell.angle_gamma   90.00
#
_symmetry.space_group_name_H-M   'P 1'
#
loop_
_entity.id
_entity.type
_entity.pdbx_description
1 polymer ?
#
loop_
_entity_poly.entity_id
_entity_poly.type
_entity_poly.pdbx_seq_one_letter_code
_entity_poly.pdbx_strand_id
1 'polypeptide(L)'
;MTVNERVNLIVTNSLINEYKENGAVCIRQLLNKNEVELLRQGIDENLLHPSPHFGIASQPDHTGRFIEDFCTWQTNRYYKQFIYESPCAVIAGHLMKSSISRLYHDHLLIKESNTKQITQWHQDQPYYNIEGNQTCCFWIPIDSVSRYSTLEFIGGSHCGQRWLMPRAFMNSEAKWFPEGSLEEIPDINANRNTFPIIG
;
A
#
# COMPACT_ATOMS: atom_id res chain seq x y z
N MET A 1 8.30 0.62 -26.55
CA MET A 1 8.25 1.80 -25.66
C MET A 1 9.04 1.46 -24.42
N THR A 2 10.03 2.27 -24.06
CA THR A 2 10.83 2.10 -22.84
C THR A 2 10.00 2.39 -21.58
N VAL A 3 10.50 2.01 -20.40
CA VAL A 3 9.86 2.37 -19.13
C VAL A 3 9.69 3.89 -19.00
N ASN A 4 10.74 4.66 -19.31
CA ASN A 4 10.71 6.13 -19.21
C ASN A 4 9.69 6.75 -20.17
N GLU A 5 9.59 6.25 -21.40
CA GLU A 5 8.59 6.73 -22.36
C GLU A 5 7.15 6.48 -21.86
N ARG A 6 6.86 5.31 -21.29
CA ARG A 6 5.56 5.01 -20.69
C ARG A 6 5.25 5.95 -19.52
N VAL A 7 6.23 6.17 -18.64
CA VAL A 7 6.07 7.02 -17.47
C VAL A 7 5.80 8.46 -17.87
N ASN A 8 6.53 9.01 -18.84
CA ASN A 8 6.35 10.38 -19.31
C ASN A 8 4.97 10.63 -19.94
N LEU A 9 4.33 9.60 -20.50
CA LEU A 9 2.97 9.70 -21.03
C LEU A 9 1.89 9.68 -19.93
N ILE A 10 2.19 9.02 -18.80
CA ILE A 10 1.21 8.79 -17.72
C ILE A 10 1.33 9.85 -16.63
N VAL A 11 2.56 10.18 -16.22
CA VAL A 11 2.84 11.08 -15.09
C VAL A 11 2.89 12.51 -15.58
N THR A 12 1.70 13.11 -15.67
CA THR A 12 1.53 14.53 -16.02
C THR A 12 1.75 15.44 -14.81
N ASN A 13 1.97 16.73 -15.04
CA ASN A 13 1.98 17.73 -13.97
C ASN A 13 0.66 17.76 -13.18
N SER A 14 -0.47 17.48 -13.84
CA SER A 14 -1.77 17.37 -13.18
C SER A 14 -1.80 16.22 -12.18
N LEU A 15 -1.30 15.04 -12.58
CA LEU A 15 -1.23 13.86 -11.71
C LEU A 15 -0.31 14.10 -10.50
N ILE A 16 0.84 14.75 -10.73
CA ILE A 16 1.78 15.10 -9.66
C ILE A 16 1.13 16.10 -8.69
N ASN A 17 0.38 17.09 -9.18
CA ASN A 17 -0.31 18.05 -8.34
C ASN A 17 -1.43 17.39 -7.54
N GLU A 18 -2.22 16.51 -8.17
CA GLU A 18 -3.26 15.73 -7.48
C GLU A 18 -2.67 14.89 -6.35
N TYR A 19 -1.57 14.17 -6.61
CA TYR A 19 -0.85 13.42 -5.56
C TYR A 19 -0.34 14.34 -4.44
N LYS A 20 0.20 15.50 -4.79
CA LYS A 20 0.71 16.47 -3.81
C LYS A 20 -0.40 17.02 -2.92
N GLU A 21 -1.56 17.33 -3.48
CA GLU A 21 -2.71 17.92 -2.77
C GLU A 21 -3.44 16.87 -1.93
N ASN A 22 -3.64 15.67 -2.47
CA ASN A 22 -4.46 14.64 -1.86
C ASN A 22 -3.67 13.63 -1.03
N GLY A 23 -2.37 13.45 -1.30
CA GLY A 23 -1.53 12.40 -0.71
C GLY A 23 -1.69 11.02 -1.37
N ALA A 24 -2.64 10.88 -2.29
CA ALA A 24 -2.88 9.68 -3.06
C ALA A 24 -3.39 10.03 -4.48
N VAL A 25 -3.11 9.16 -5.45
CA VAL A 25 -3.59 9.29 -6.84
C VAL A 25 -3.79 7.91 -7.47
N CYS A 26 -4.77 7.79 -8.37
CA CYS A 26 -5.02 6.55 -9.12
C CYS A 26 -4.36 6.59 -10.50
N ILE A 27 -3.41 5.69 -10.74
CA ILE A 27 -2.75 5.55 -12.05
C ILE A 27 -3.32 4.32 -12.76
N ARG A 28 -4.18 4.54 -13.74
CA ARG A 28 -4.81 3.46 -14.52
C ARG A 28 -3.91 3.02 -15.67
N GLN A 29 -4.01 1.74 -16.02
CA GLN A 29 -3.24 1.14 -17.13
C GLN A 29 -1.72 1.30 -16.97
N LEU A 30 -1.23 1.40 -15.72
CA LEU A 30 0.19 1.51 -15.45
C LEU A 30 0.94 0.27 -15.93
N LEU A 31 0.49 -0.91 -15.52
CA LEU A 31 1.16 -2.17 -15.80
C LEU A 31 0.61 -2.82 -17.07
N ASN A 32 1.52 -3.42 -17.83
CA ASN A 32 1.17 -4.24 -18.98
C ASN A 32 0.86 -5.70 -18.56
N LYS A 33 0.34 -6.50 -19.49
CA LYS A 33 -0.06 -7.89 -19.20
C LYS A 33 1.09 -8.76 -18.67
N ASN A 34 2.31 -8.58 -19.17
CA ASN A 34 3.47 -9.37 -18.75
C ASN A 34 3.91 -8.99 -17.33
N GLU A 35 3.86 -7.70 -16.97
CA GLU A 35 4.17 -7.23 -15.61
C GLU A 35 3.13 -7.73 -14.59
N VAL A 36 1.85 -7.75 -14.96
CA VAL A 36 0.80 -8.33 -14.10
C VAL A 36 0.99 -9.84 -13.94
N GLU A 37 1.33 -10.55 -15.03
CA GLU A 37 1.58 -11.99 -14.98
C GLU A 37 2.83 -12.33 -14.16
N LEU A 38 3.87 -11.50 -14.23
CA LEU A 38 5.06 -11.62 -13.39
C LEU A 38 4.70 -11.55 -11.90
N LEU A 39 3.81 -10.63 -11.52
CA LEU A 39 3.32 -10.55 -10.14
C LEU A 39 2.46 -11.74 -9.74
N ARG A 40 1.64 -12.30 -10.64
CA ARG A 40 0.90 -13.56 -10.37
C ARG A 40 1.85 -14.71 -10.05
N GLN A 41 2.88 -14.90 -10.87
CA GLN A 41 3.91 -15.92 -10.63
C GLN A 41 4.64 -15.69 -9.31
N GLY A 42 4.92 -14.44 -8.97
CA GLY A 42 5.48 -14.07 -7.67
C GLY A 42 4.58 -14.43 -6.50
N ILE A 43 3.27 -14.18 -6.62
CA ILE A 43 2.28 -14.53 -5.58
C ILE A 43 2.22 -16.05 -5.39
N ASP A 44 2.13 -16.81 -6.49
CA ASP A 44 2.09 -18.27 -6.43
C ASP A 44 3.37 -18.84 -5.78
N GLU A 45 4.54 -18.33 -6.17
CA GLU A 45 5.83 -18.70 -5.56
C GLU A 45 5.84 -18.38 -4.05
N ASN A 46 5.35 -17.21 -3.65
CA ASN A 46 5.29 -16.82 -2.24
C ASN A 46 4.37 -17.76 -1.44
N LEU A 47 3.24 -18.18 -2.02
CA LEU A 47 2.33 -19.10 -1.34
C LEU A 47 2.92 -20.50 -1.17
N LEU A 48 3.75 -20.95 -2.11
CA LEU A 48 4.47 -22.22 -2.03
C LEU A 48 5.67 -22.14 -1.07
N HIS A 49 6.27 -20.96 -0.95
CA HIS A 49 7.49 -20.70 -0.18
C HIS A 49 7.32 -19.46 0.73
N PRO A 50 6.42 -19.52 1.73
CA PRO A 50 6.15 -18.39 2.61
C PRO A 50 7.39 -17.99 3.41
N SER A 51 7.50 -16.70 3.70
CA SER A 51 8.59 -16.18 4.53
C SER A 51 8.34 -16.44 6.03
N PRO A 52 9.33 -16.22 6.90
CA PRO A 52 9.13 -16.24 8.35
C PRO A 52 8.11 -15.20 8.86
N HIS A 53 7.75 -14.20 8.05
CA HIS A 53 6.77 -13.16 8.36
C HIS A 53 5.36 -13.47 7.85
N PHE A 54 5.15 -14.65 7.25
CA PHE A 54 3.84 -15.07 6.79
C PHE A 54 2.83 -15.12 7.94
N GLY A 55 1.66 -14.56 7.70
CA GLY A 55 0.58 -14.45 8.67
C GLY A 55 -0.80 -14.75 8.07
N ILE A 56 -1.70 -15.24 8.91
CA ILE A 56 -3.14 -15.28 8.63
C ILE A 56 -3.81 -14.29 9.60
N ALA A 57 -4.18 -13.13 9.08
CA ALA A 57 -4.78 -12.01 9.81
C ALA A 57 -6.32 -12.09 9.87
N SER A 58 -6.87 -13.31 9.87
CA SER A 58 -8.30 -13.59 9.97
C SER A 58 -8.56 -14.66 11.03
N GLN A 59 -9.75 -14.63 11.66
CA GLN A 59 -10.11 -15.62 12.66
C GLN A 59 -10.20 -17.04 12.05
N PRO A 60 -9.84 -18.11 12.81
CA PRO A 60 -9.86 -19.48 12.30
C PRO A 60 -11.25 -19.99 11.87
N ASP A 61 -12.32 -19.44 12.42
CA ASP A 61 -13.72 -19.78 12.09
C ASP A 61 -14.27 -18.99 10.90
N HIS A 62 -13.51 -18.02 10.36
CA HIS A 62 -13.90 -17.32 9.14
C HIS A 62 -13.71 -18.20 7.91
N THR A 63 -14.68 -18.14 6.99
CA THR A 63 -14.66 -18.94 5.75
C THR A 63 -13.73 -18.38 4.66
N GLY A 64 -13.26 -17.14 4.82
CA GLY A 64 -12.29 -16.52 3.93
C GLY A 64 -11.08 -16.04 4.74
N ARG A 65 -9.88 -16.33 4.24
CA ARG A 65 -8.64 -15.95 4.91
C ARG A 65 -8.13 -14.59 4.45
N PHE A 66 -7.54 -13.87 5.39
CA PHE A 66 -6.67 -12.74 5.08
C PHE A 66 -5.23 -13.19 5.27
N ILE A 67 -4.50 -13.37 4.18
CA ILE A 67 -3.09 -13.79 4.19
C ILE A 67 -2.23 -12.55 3.97
N GLU A 68 -1.15 -12.46 4.75
CA GLU A 68 -0.12 -11.44 4.61
C GLU A 68 1.28 -12.06 4.64
N ASP A 69 2.22 -11.44 3.95
CA ASP A 69 3.64 -11.77 4.03
C ASP A 69 4.49 -10.52 3.72
N PHE A 70 5.67 -10.40 4.33
CA PHE A 70 6.46 -9.16 4.31
C PHE A 70 7.89 -9.40 3.85
N CYS A 71 8.44 -8.41 3.14
CA CYS A 71 9.85 -8.36 2.75
C CYS A 71 10.32 -9.58 1.93
N THR A 72 9.42 -10.19 1.14
CA THR A 72 9.72 -11.42 0.40
C THR A 72 10.44 -11.16 -0.91
N TRP A 73 10.52 -9.90 -1.38
CA TRP A 73 11.21 -9.52 -2.61
C TRP A 73 12.67 -9.99 -2.70
N GLN A 74 13.35 -10.19 -1.57
CA GLN A 74 14.76 -10.56 -1.54
C GLN A 74 14.99 -12.00 -2.04
N THR A 75 14.05 -12.89 -1.75
CA THR A 75 14.09 -14.32 -2.10
C THR A 75 13.16 -14.64 -3.27
N ASN A 76 12.09 -13.87 -3.47
CA ASN A 76 11.17 -14.01 -4.57
C ASN A 76 11.72 -13.32 -5.83
N ARG A 77 12.25 -14.12 -6.76
CA ARG A 77 12.85 -13.63 -8.00
C ARG A 77 11.90 -12.79 -8.86
N TYR A 78 10.60 -13.09 -8.85
CA TYR A 78 9.61 -12.39 -9.67
C TYR A 78 9.31 -11.00 -9.10
N TYR A 79 9.16 -10.88 -7.78
CA TYR A 79 9.03 -9.58 -7.11
C TYR A 79 10.28 -8.73 -7.28
N LYS A 80 11.47 -9.33 -7.13
CA LYS A 80 12.73 -8.65 -7.39
C LYS A 80 12.76 -8.09 -8.80
N GLN A 81 12.49 -8.93 -9.80
CA GLN A 81 12.45 -8.52 -11.19
C GLN A 81 11.44 -7.38 -11.40
N PHE A 82 10.21 -7.52 -10.91
CA PHE A 82 9.19 -6.48 -11.01
C PHE A 82 9.65 -5.16 -10.41
N ILE A 83 10.20 -5.17 -9.20
CA ILE A 83 10.63 -3.95 -8.51
C ILE A 83 11.71 -3.20 -9.29
N TYR A 84 12.67 -3.91 -9.88
CA TYR A 84 13.78 -3.30 -10.62
C TYR A 84 13.45 -2.93 -12.06
N GLU A 85 12.51 -3.64 -12.70
CA GLU A 85 12.25 -3.49 -14.15
C GLU A 85 10.92 -2.77 -14.46
N SER A 86 10.01 -2.63 -13.49
CA SER A 86 8.73 -1.94 -13.67
C SER A 86 8.86 -0.41 -13.65
N PRO A 87 7.85 0.32 -14.16
CA PRO A 87 7.82 1.78 -14.06
C PRO A 87 7.69 2.35 -12.65
N CYS A 88 7.40 1.55 -11.63
CA CYS A 88 7.05 2.03 -10.28
C CYS A 88 8.15 2.92 -9.67
N ALA A 89 9.43 2.54 -9.77
CA ALA A 89 10.52 3.32 -9.18
C ALA A 89 10.68 4.72 -9.81
N VAL A 90 10.48 4.82 -11.12
CA VAL A 90 10.55 6.09 -11.87
C VAL A 90 9.36 6.97 -11.52
N ILE A 91 8.15 6.42 -11.47
CA ILE A 91 6.93 7.13 -11.04
C ILE A 91 7.09 7.64 -9.61
N ALA A 92 7.58 6.80 -8.71
CA ALA A 92 7.86 7.19 -7.33
C ALA A 92 8.79 8.42 -7.27
N GLY A 93 9.84 8.44 -8.10
CA GLY A 93 10.75 9.58 -8.23
C GLY A 93 10.03 10.87 -8.67
N HIS A 94 9.16 10.79 -9.68
CA HIS A 94 8.36 11.95 -10.12
C HIS A 94 7.37 12.43 -9.04
N LEU A 95 6.63 11.52 -8.41
CA LEU A 95 5.62 11.85 -7.40
C LEU A 95 6.26 12.46 -6.14
N MET A 96 7.36 11.87 -5.66
CA MET A 96 8.09 12.38 -4.49
C MET A 96 9.01 13.57 -4.82
N LYS A 97 9.18 13.91 -6.11
CA LYS A 97 10.19 14.87 -6.61
C LYS A 97 11.61 14.54 -6.14
N SER A 98 11.97 13.27 -6.23
CA SER A 98 13.29 12.76 -5.85
C SER A 98 14.06 12.27 -7.08
N SER A 99 15.38 12.47 -7.08
CA SER A 99 16.29 11.89 -8.06
C SER A 99 16.59 10.41 -7.79
N ILE A 100 16.30 9.92 -6.58
CA ILE A 100 16.57 8.54 -6.15
C ILE A 100 15.37 7.98 -5.41
N SER A 101 14.93 6.78 -5.83
CA SER A 101 13.94 5.97 -5.11
C SER A 101 14.66 4.76 -4.48
N ARG A 102 14.38 4.47 -3.21
CA ARG A 102 14.86 3.26 -2.53
C ARG A 102 13.66 2.43 -2.08
N LEU A 103 13.68 1.14 -2.40
CA LEU A 103 12.68 0.21 -1.87
C LEU A 103 12.90 0.08 -0.35
N TYR A 104 11.83 0.27 0.42
CA TYR A 104 11.84 0.05 1.86
C TYR A 104 11.39 -1.37 2.21
N HIS A 105 10.20 -1.77 1.78
CA HIS A 105 9.71 -3.15 1.87
C HIS A 105 8.67 -3.42 0.77
N ASP A 106 8.35 -4.70 0.56
CA ASP A 106 7.13 -5.17 -0.09
C ASP A 106 6.22 -5.86 0.92
N HIS A 107 4.93 -5.94 0.59
CA HIS A 107 3.90 -6.54 1.43
C HIS A 107 2.88 -7.25 0.54
N LEU A 108 2.81 -8.57 0.64
CA LEU A 108 1.79 -9.39 0.01
C LEU A 108 0.51 -9.34 0.84
N LEU A 109 -0.62 -9.08 0.18
CA LEU A 109 -1.95 -9.04 0.79
C LEU A 109 -2.92 -9.86 -0.05
N ILE A 110 -3.46 -10.95 0.50
CA ILE A 110 -4.49 -11.76 -0.18
C ILE A 110 -5.72 -11.82 0.72
N LYS A 111 -6.84 -11.30 0.21
CA LYS A 111 -8.16 -11.47 0.83
C LYS A 111 -8.96 -12.45 -0.02
N GLU A 112 -9.14 -13.66 0.50
CA GLU A 112 -10.01 -14.66 -0.13
C GLU A 112 -11.49 -14.21 -0.11
N SER A 113 -12.31 -14.87 -0.93
CA SER A 113 -13.76 -14.65 -0.89
C SER A 113 -14.30 -14.90 0.53
N ASN A 114 -15.20 -14.04 1.00
CA ASN A 114 -15.80 -14.07 2.33
C ASN A 114 -14.85 -13.69 3.49
N THR A 115 -13.69 -13.09 3.22
CA THR A 115 -12.86 -12.50 4.26
C THR A 115 -13.58 -11.35 4.94
N LYS A 116 -13.83 -11.48 6.24
CA LYS A 116 -14.55 -10.48 7.05
C LYS A 116 -13.64 -9.39 7.63
N GLN A 117 -12.32 -9.60 7.64
CA GLN A 117 -11.39 -8.67 8.25
C GLN A 117 -11.31 -7.36 7.45
N ILE A 118 -11.72 -6.27 8.09
CA ILE A 118 -11.61 -4.91 7.55
C ILE A 118 -10.23 -4.35 7.94
N THR A 119 -9.60 -3.68 6.99
CA THR A 119 -8.40 -2.87 7.27
C THR A 119 -8.89 -1.54 7.83
N GLN A 120 -8.61 -1.28 9.11
CA GLN A 120 -9.05 -0.06 9.78
C GLN A 120 -8.36 1.18 9.19
N TRP A 121 -8.94 2.36 9.41
CA TRP A 121 -8.24 3.62 9.16
C TRP A 121 -6.92 3.64 9.94
N HIS A 122 -5.84 4.05 9.28
CA HIS A 122 -4.49 4.12 9.86
C HIS A 122 -3.61 5.08 9.09
N GLN A 123 -2.46 5.41 9.67
CA GLN A 123 -1.31 5.98 8.97
C GLN A 123 -0.22 4.92 8.90
N ASP A 124 0.44 4.78 7.76
CA ASP A 124 1.51 3.81 7.58
C ASP A 124 2.81 4.21 8.31
N GLN A 125 3.18 5.50 8.25
CA GLN A 125 4.47 6.00 8.75
C GLN A 125 4.80 5.59 10.19
N PRO A 126 3.86 5.61 11.17
CA PRO A 126 4.15 5.21 12.55
C PRO A 126 4.47 3.72 12.72
N TYR A 127 4.14 2.85 11.75
CA TYR A 127 4.56 1.44 11.78
C TYR A 127 5.99 1.22 11.28
N TYR A 128 6.59 2.23 10.65
CA TYR A 128 7.86 2.09 9.95
C TYR A 128 9.04 2.63 10.79
N ASN A 129 10.19 1.96 10.66
CA ASN A 129 11.45 2.39 11.27
C ASN A 129 12.22 3.38 10.36
N ILE A 130 11.51 4.31 9.71
CA ILE A 130 12.07 5.36 8.87
C ILE A 130 11.37 6.69 9.18
N GLU A 131 12.05 7.80 8.90
CA GLU A 131 11.51 9.16 9.03
C GLU A 131 11.55 9.88 7.68
N GLY A 132 10.64 10.83 7.48
CA GLY A 132 10.60 11.70 6.30
C GLY A 132 9.20 11.85 5.74
N ASN A 133 9.09 12.65 4.68
CA ASN A 133 7.83 12.92 3.96
C ASN A 133 7.91 12.53 2.47
N GLN A 134 9.05 12.00 2.02
CA GLN A 134 9.26 11.46 0.67
C GLN A 134 9.15 9.94 0.72
N THR A 135 7.96 9.46 1.10
CA THR A 135 7.60 8.04 1.09
C THR A 135 6.41 7.84 0.15
N CYS A 136 6.46 6.80 -0.68
CA CYS A 136 5.41 6.51 -1.65
C CYS A 136 5.12 5.01 -1.64
N CYS A 137 3.86 4.65 -1.35
CA CYS A 137 3.37 3.28 -1.40
C CYS A 137 2.62 3.05 -2.71
N PHE A 138 2.89 1.91 -3.36
CA PHE A 138 2.12 1.46 -4.52
C PHE A 138 1.24 0.30 -4.07
N TRP A 139 -0.07 0.55 -4.00
CA TRP A 139 -1.04 -0.53 -3.90
C TRP A 139 -1.41 -1.00 -5.30
N ILE A 140 -1.03 -2.24 -5.63
CA ILE A 140 -1.13 -2.80 -6.98
C ILE A 140 -2.09 -3.99 -6.95
N PRO A 141 -3.36 -3.82 -7.36
CA PRO A 141 -4.29 -4.94 -7.44
C PRO A 141 -3.95 -5.82 -8.65
N ILE A 142 -3.78 -7.12 -8.41
CA ILE A 142 -3.52 -8.12 -9.47
C ILE A 142 -4.81 -8.69 -10.05
N ASP A 143 -5.84 -8.73 -9.22
CA ASP A 143 -7.21 -9.08 -9.58
C ASP A 143 -8.10 -7.82 -9.67
N SER A 144 -9.25 -7.95 -10.34
CA SER A 144 -10.24 -6.89 -10.35
C SER A 144 -10.78 -6.64 -8.95
N VAL A 145 -10.68 -5.40 -8.48
CA VAL A 145 -11.18 -5.02 -7.15
C VAL A 145 -12.49 -4.25 -7.30
N SER A 146 -13.52 -4.71 -6.59
CA SER A 146 -14.83 -4.04 -6.56
C SER A 146 -14.73 -2.71 -5.81
N ARG A 147 -15.69 -1.80 -6.04
CA ARG A 147 -15.74 -0.54 -5.31
C ARG A 147 -15.78 -0.71 -3.79
N TYR A 148 -16.49 -1.74 -3.31
CA TYR A 148 -16.62 -2.04 -1.88
C TYR A 148 -15.30 -2.47 -1.23
N SER A 149 -14.33 -2.93 -2.02
CA SER A 149 -13.04 -3.45 -1.54
C SER A 149 -11.86 -2.59 -1.96
N THR A 150 -12.12 -1.41 -2.52
CA THR A 150 -11.09 -0.44 -2.93
C THR A 150 -10.56 0.30 -1.70
N LEU A 151 -9.28 0.68 -1.71
CA LEU A 151 -8.72 1.55 -0.68
C LEU A 151 -9.43 2.91 -0.66
N GLU A 152 -9.59 3.46 0.54
CA GLU A 152 -10.04 4.83 0.75
C GLU A 152 -8.94 5.61 1.49
N PHE A 153 -8.80 6.89 1.16
CA PHE A 153 -7.85 7.80 1.78
C PHE A 153 -8.54 9.08 2.20
N ILE A 154 -8.00 9.77 3.21
CA ILE A 154 -8.43 11.13 3.54
C ILE A 154 -7.53 12.09 2.76
N GLY A 155 -8.10 12.77 1.78
CA GLY A 155 -7.40 13.76 0.96
C GLY A 155 -6.72 14.81 1.83
N GLY A 156 -5.40 14.97 1.66
CA GLY A 156 -4.60 15.98 2.35
C GLY A 156 -4.14 15.57 3.76
N SER A 157 -4.50 14.38 4.26
CA SER A 157 -4.11 13.96 5.62
C SER A 157 -2.60 13.81 5.82
N HIS A 158 -1.84 13.65 4.73
CA HIS A 158 -0.37 13.60 4.73
C HIS A 158 0.29 14.95 5.02
N CYS A 159 -0.43 16.08 4.88
CA CYS A 159 0.09 17.40 5.24
C CYS A 159 0.17 17.63 6.76
N GLY A 160 -0.57 16.85 7.54
CA GLY A 160 -0.52 16.93 8.99
C GLY A 160 0.81 16.41 9.53
N GLN A 161 1.52 17.21 10.32
CA GLN A 161 2.80 16.82 10.94
C GLN A 161 2.65 15.87 12.13
N ARG A 162 1.45 15.34 12.39
CA ARG A 162 1.18 14.52 13.58
C ARG A 162 0.99 13.07 13.18
N TRP A 163 1.76 12.21 13.83
CA TRP A 163 1.57 10.78 13.81
C TRP A 163 0.41 10.41 14.71
N LEU A 164 -0.47 9.56 14.20
CA LEU A 164 -1.56 8.95 14.94
C LEU A 164 -1.09 7.62 15.52
N MET A 165 -1.68 7.23 16.65
CA MET A 165 -1.34 6.01 17.37
C MET A 165 -1.52 4.77 16.46
N PRO A 166 -0.44 4.03 16.14
CA PRO A 166 -0.57 2.79 15.38
C PRO A 166 -1.18 1.71 16.27
N ARG A 167 -2.26 1.10 15.78
CA ARG A 167 -3.02 0.06 16.45
C ARG A 167 -2.89 -1.25 15.66
N ALA A 168 -2.71 -2.38 16.33
CA ALA A 168 -2.63 -3.68 15.66
C ALA A 168 -3.97 -4.01 14.97
N PHE A 169 -3.94 -4.52 13.73
CA PHE A 169 -5.17 -4.71 12.94
C PHE A 169 -6.11 -5.79 13.47
N MET A 170 -5.61 -6.78 14.21
CA MET A 170 -6.44 -7.87 14.75
C MET A 170 -7.15 -7.51 16.06
N ASN A 171 -6.52 -6.72 16.93
CA ASN A 171 -7.00 -6.51 18.30
C ASN A 171 -6.86 -5.07 18.81
N SER A 172 -6.48 -4.12 17.95
CA SER A 172 -6.37 -2.70 18.27
C SER A 172 -5.43 -2.35 19.43
N GLU A 173 -4.42 -3.19 19.69
CA GLU A 173 -3.41 -2.91 20.72
C GLU A 173 -2.39 -1.87 20.24
N ALA A 174 -1.97 -0.97 21.14
CA ALA A 174 -0.84 -0.08 20.93
C ALA A 174 0.47 -0.82 21.24
N LYS A 175 1.22 -1.19 20.19
CA LYS A 175 2.45 -2.00 20.33
C LYS A 175 3.75 -1.23 20.08
N TRP A 176 3.69 -0.15 19.30
CA TRP A 176 4.87 0.57 18.82
C TRP A 176 5.22 1.79 19.67
N PHE A 177 4.22 2.40 20.30
CA PHE A 177 4.38 3.58 21.14
C PHE A 177 3.67 3.38 22.48
N PRO A 178 4.15 4.01 23.57
CA PRO A 178 3.43 4.03 24.84
C PRO A 178 2.02 4.59 24.65
N GLU A 179 1.03 3.97 25.28
CA GLU A 179 -0.36 4.40 25.15
C GLU A 179 -0.54 5.86 25.60
N GLY A 180 -1.28 6.64 24.81
CA GLY A 180 -1.48 8.09 25.03
C GLY A 180 -0.33 9.00 24.59
N SER A 181 0.77 8.47 24.04
CA SER A 181 1.89 9.29 23.55
C SER A 181 1.65 9.95 22.18
N LEU A 182 0.68 9.44 21.41
CA LEU A 182 0.23 9.97 20.12
C LEU A 182 -1.29 10.15 20.14
N GLU A 183 -1.80 11.00 19.26
CA GLU A 183 -3.24 11.21 19.10
C GLU A 183 -3.91 9.96 18.49
N GLU A 184 -5.14 9.65 18.91
CA GLU A 184 -5.91 8.56 18.31
C GLU A 184 -6.47 8.96 16.94
N ILE A 185 -6.76 7.95 16.12
CA ILE A 185 -7.44 8.15 14.85
C ILE A 185 -8.88 8.61 15.13
N PRO A 186 -9.34 9.72 14.54
CA PRO A 186 -10.73 10.15 14.66
C PRO A 186 -11.70 9.07 14.18
N ASP A 187 -12.93 9.04 14.71
CA ASP A 187 -13.97 8.15 14.20
C ASP A 187 -14.48 8.61 12.83
N ILE A 188 -13.72 8.26 11.80
CA ILE A 188 -14.00 8.58 10.40
C ILE A 188 -15.25 7.86 9.92
N ASN A 189 -15.52 6.64 10.41
CA ASN A 189 -16.67 5.85 10.00
C ASN A 189 -17.99 6.47 10.48
N ALA A 190 -18.04 7.03 11.69
CA ALA A 190 -19.21 7.75 12.18
C ALA A 190 -19.41 9.11 11.49
N ASN A 191 -18.34 9.72 10.97
CA ASN A 191 -18.36 11.11 10.48
C ASN A 191 -17.89 11.25 9.03
N ARG A 192 -18.13 10.25 8.17
CA ARG A 192 -17.57 10.21 6.80
C ARG A 192 -17.79 11.48 5.99
N ASN A 193 -18.95 12.13 6.15
CA ASN A 193 -19.31 13.35 5.42
C ASN A 193 -18.48 14.60 5.80
N THR A 194 -17.74 14.56 6.92
CA THR A 194 -16.88 15.66 7.36
C THR A 194 -15.44 15.52 6.88
N PHE A 195 -15.08 14.39 6.28
CA PHE A 195 -13.73 14.11 5.78
C PHE A 195 -13.72 14.11 4.25
N PRO A 196 -12.66 14.64 3.61
CA PRO A 196 -12.50 14.56 2.16
C PRO A 196 -12.05 13.15 1.76
N ILE A 197 -12.96 12.17 1.84
CA ILE A 197 -12.64 10.77 1.48
C ILE A 197 -12.52 10.65 -0.04
N ILE A 198 -11.38 10.12 -0.49
CA ILE A 198 -11.07 9.80 -1.88
C ILE A 198 -10.75 8.31 -2.03
N GLY A 199 -10.75 7.83 -3.27
CA GLY A 199 -10.69 6.40 -3.62
C GLY A 199 -11.92 6.01 -4.40
#